data_AF-A0A0H3V313-F1
#
_entry.id   AF-A0A0H3V313-F1
#
_cell.length_a   1.000
_cell.length_b   1.000
_cell.length_c   1.000
_cell.angle_alpha   90.00
_cell.angle_beta   90.00
_cell.angle_gamma   90.00
#
_symmetry.space_group_name_H-M   'P 1'
#
loop_
_entity.id
_entity.type
_entity.pdbx_description
1 polymer ?
#
loop_
_entity_poly.entity_id
_entity_poly.type
_entity_poly.pdbx_seq_one_letter_code
_entity_poly.pdbx_strand_id
1 'polypeptide(L)'
;MVVIMTMVLIMTGIALLLYALMMLMSYKVHYKSKASQFESGFVKSGSGQPVVSIHFFMVVLMFVIFDFEIVLFLGVVTHSMQSLVSVFVLYLFMLVGLYIEWYTGKLSWMV
;
A
#
# COMPACT_ATOMS: atom_id res chain seq x y z
N MET A 1 17.90 -12.38 -15.78
CA MET A 1 16.55 -12.94 -15.67
C MET A 1 16.54 -14.26 -14.90
N VAL A 2 17.32 -15.29 -15.32
CA VAL A 2 17.39 -16.58 -14.60
C VAL A 2 17.79 -16.43 -13.12
N VAL A 3 18.81 -15.62 -12.81
CA VAL A 3 19.25 -15.36 -11.42
C VAL A 3 18.14 -14.78 -10.54
N ILE A 4 17.35 -13.85 -11.07
CA ILE A 4 16.24 -13.22 -10.34
C ILE A 4 15.15 -14.27 -10.07
N MET A 5 14.81 -15.08 -11.07
CA MET A 5 13.82 -16.16 -10.91
C MET A 5 14.27 -17.20 -9.89
N THR A 6 15.55 -17.56 -9.89
CA THR A 6 16.10 -18.51 -8.89
C THR A 6 16.06 -17.93 -7.48
N MET A 7 16.34 -16.63 -7.30
CA MET A 7 16.27 -15.99 -5.98
C MET A 7 14.84 -15.95 -5.45
N VAL A 8 13.86 -15.60 -6.29
CA VAL A 8 12.44 -15.59 -5.89
C VAL A 8 11.99 -16.99 -5.48
N LEU A 9 12.37 -18.03 -6.22
CA LEU A 9 12.00 -19.41 -5.92
C LEU A 9 12.61 -19.91 -4.61
N ILE A 10 13.87 -19.55 -4.33
CA ILE A 10 14.53 -19.90 -3.07
C ILE A 10 13.85 -19.20 -1.88
N MET A 11 13.58 -17.89 -1.99
CA MET A 11 12.98 -17.11 -0.90
C MET A 11 11.55 -17.56 -0.58
N THR A 12 10.73 -17.79 -1.62
CA THR A 12 9.37 -18.32 -1.46
C THR A 12 9.39 -19.73 -0.88
N GLY A 13 10.31 -20.58 -1.34
CA GLY A 13 10.51 -21.93 -0.79
C GLY A 13 10.87 -21.94 0.69
N ILE A 14 11.79 -21.08 1.12
CA ILE A 14 12.16 -20.94 2.55
C ILE A 14 10.96 -20.46 3.38
N ALA A 15 10.22 -19.46 2.90
CA ALA A 15 9.04 -18.95 3.61
C ALA A 15 7.96 -20.04 3.80
N LEU A 16 7.68 -20.83 2.76
CA LEU A 16 6.74 -21.93 2.82
C LEU A 16 7.21 -23.06 3.75
N LEU A 17 8.51 -23.38 3.73
CA LEU A 17 9.10 -24.38 4.60
C LEU A 17 8.97 -23.96 6.07
N LEU A 18 9.30 -22.70 6.40
CA LEU A 18 9.13 -22.18 7.77
C LEU A 18 7.67 -22.20 8.21
N TYR A 19 6.75 -21.80 7.33
CA TYR A 19 5.31 -21.88 7.61
C TYR A 19 4.84 -23.32 7.88
N ALA A 20 5.29 -24.29 7.06
CA ALA A 20 4.96 -25.69 7.24
C ALA A 20 5.52 -26.26 8.56
N LEU A 21 6.77 -25.93 8.90
CA LEU A 21 7.37 -26.32 10.17
C LEU A 21 6.62 -25.72 11.36
N MET A 22 6.25 -24.44 11.30
CA MET A 22 5.43 -23.81 12.34
C MET A 22 4.09 -24.52 12.51
N MET A 23 3.43 -24.88 11.41
CA MET A 23 2.15 -25.59 11.45
C MET A 23 2.26 -27.00 12.02
N LEU A 24 3.36 -27.71 11.76
CA LEU A 24 3.65 -29.04 12.28
C LEU A 24 4.03 -29.03 13.76
N MET A 25 4.82 -28.05 14.20
CA MET A 25 5.27 -27.93 15.60
C MET A 25 4.23 -27.29 16.53
N SER A 26 3.21 -26.61 15.99
CA SER A 26 2.23 -25.88 16.80
C SER A 26 1.23 -26.82 17.49
N TYR A 27 1.15 -26.71 18.82
CA TYR A 27 0.09 -27.33 19.60
C TYR A 27 -1.20 -26.49 19.52
N LYS A 28 -2.17 -26.96 18.71
CA LYS A 28 -3.42 -26.24 18.45
C LYS A 28 -4.53 -26.70 19.40
N VAL A 29 -4.87 -25.88 20.39
CA VAL A 29 -6.07 -26.11 21.22
C VAL A 29 -7.19 -25.18 20.77
N HIS A 30 -8.26 -25.77 20.23
CA HIS A 30 -9.40 -25.04 19.71
C HIS A 30 -10.37 -24.68 20.83
N TYR A 31 -10.33 -23.42 21.28
CA TYR A 31 -11.35 -22.84 22.14
C TYR A 31 -12.13 -21.77 21.37
N LYS A 32 -13.46 -21.76 21.50
CA LYS A 32 -14.34 -20.78 20.85
C LYS A 32 -13.95 -19.33 21.20
N SER A 33 -13.50 -19.09 22.42
CA SER A 33 -13.02 -17.78 22.90
C SER A 33 -11.64 -17.37 22.34
N LYS A 34 -10.79 -18.33 21.98
CA LYS A 34 -9.51 -18.04 21.28
C LYS A 34 -9.72 -17.80 19.79
N ALA A 35 -10.80 -18.34 19.22
CA ALA A 35 -11.18 -18.17 17.82
C ALA A 35 -12.03 -16.91 17.57
N SER A 36 -12.62 -16.30 18.60
CA SER A 36 -13.34 -15.03 18.49
C SER A 36 -12.39 -13.84 18.38
N GLN A 37 -12.83 -12.79 17.68
CA GLN A 37 -12.11 -11.53 17.59
C GLN A 37 -11.92 -10.92 18.98
N PHE A 38 -10.72 -10.39 19.25
CA PHE A 38 -10.40 -9.79 20.53
C PHE A 38 -11.04 -8.41 20.63
N GLU A 39 -12.10 -8.30 21.43
CA GLU A 39 -12.80 -7.05 21.72
C GLU A 39 -13.06 -6.98 23.23
N SER A 40 -11.98 -7.14 24.02
CA SER A 40 -11.98 -7.17 25.49
C SER A 40 -13.04 -8.08 26.15
N GLY A 41 -13.45 -9.16 25.46
CA GLY A 41 -14.46 -10.10 25.94
C GLY A 41 -15.91 -9.71 25.64
N PHE A 42 -16.13 -8.59 24.95
CA PHE A 42 -17.45 -8.17 24.49
C PHE A 42 -17.85 -8.92 23.20
N VAL A 43 -19.14 -9.21 23.10
CA VAL A 43 -19.72 -9.70 21.85
C VAL A 43 -19.79 -8.53 20.90
N LYS A 44 -19.09 -8.64 19.77
CA LYS A 44 -19.12 -7.65 18.69
C LYS A 44 -20.57 -7.31 18.34
N SER A 45 -20.96 -6.06 18.55
CA SER A 45 -22.30 -5.57 18.23
C SER A 45 -22.42 -5.41 16.71
N GLY A 46 -22.84 -6.48 16.05
CA GLY A 46 -23.28 -6.46 14.65
C GLY A 46 -22.28 -7.04 13.65
N SER A 47 -22.81 -7.70 12.62
CA SER A 47 -22.11 -8.15 11.42
C SER A 47 -21.82 -6.98 10.45
N GLY A 48 -21.58 -5.79 10.99
CA GLY A 48 -21.30 -4.60 10.20
C GLY A 48 -19.86 -4.61 9.74
N GLN A 49 -19.63 -4.59 8.42
CA GLN A 49 -18.36 -4.12 7.91
C GLN A 49 -18.13 -2.72 8.51
N PRO A 50 -16.95 -2.45 9.10
CA PRO A 50 -16.67 -1.10 9.58
C PRO A 50 -16.84 -0.14 8.40
N VAL A 51 -17.66 0.89 8.58
CA VAL A 51 -17.77 1.96 7.61
C VAL A 51 -16.40 2.64 7.59
N VAL A 52 -15.62 2.38 6.55
CA VAL A 52 -14.29 2.95 6.40
C VAL A 52 -14.44 4.45 6.21
N SER A 53 -13.59 5.24 6.87
CA SER A 53 -13.67 6.69 6.74
C SER A 53 -13.34 7.13 5.31
N ILE A 54 -14.11 8.08 4.80
CA ILE A 54 -13.95 8.65 3.44
C ILE A 54 -12.55 9.29 3.28
N HIS A 55 -11.93 9.72 4.38
CA HIS A 55 -10.58 10.26 4.39
C HIS A 55 -9.54 9.26 3.88
N PHE A 56 -9.59 7.99 4.34
CA PHE A 56 -8.66 6.97 3.85
C PHE A 56 -8.86 6.69 2.35
N PHE A 57 -10.10 6.75 1.87
CA PHE A 57 -10.39 6.61 0.45
C PHE A 57 -9.75 7.73 -0.38
N MET A 58 -9.83 9.00 0.06
CA MET A 58 -9.21 10.12 -0.65
C MET A 58 -7.68 9.99 -0.74
N VAL A 59 -7.02 9.52 0.32
CA VAL A 59 -5.57 9.30 0.32
C VAL A 59 -5.16 8.22 -0.68
N VAL A 60 -5.91 7.11 -0.76
CA VAL A 60 -5.64 6.05 -1.74
C VAL A 60 -5.81 6.56 -3.18
N LEU A 61 -6.87 7.33 -3.44
CA LEU A 61 -7.12 7.89 -4.76
C LEU A 61 -6.02 8.87 -5.17
N MET A 62 -5.59 9.73 -4.25
CA MET A 62 -4.44 10.62 -4.43
C MET A 62 -3.16 9.82 -4.76
N PHE A 63 -2.87 8.78 -3.99
CA PHE A 63 -1.69 7.93 -4.21
C PHE A 63 -1.65 7.32 -5.62
N VAL A 64 -2.79 6.82 -6.12
CA VAL A 64 -2.86 6.24 -7.47
C VAL A 64 -2.56 7.27 -8.56
N ILE A 65 -3.06 8.50 -8.41
CA ILE A 65 -2.82 9.59 -9.37
C ILE A 65 -1.34 9.99 -9.34
N PHE A 66 -0.75 10.20 -8.16
CA PHE A 66 0.67 10.55 -8.04
C PHE A 66 1.61 9.45 -8.52
N ASP A 67 1.28 8.17 -8.30
CA ASP A 67 2.09 7.05 -8.80
C ASP A 67 2.11 7.02 -10.33
N PHE A 68 0.97 7.29 -10.97
CA PHE A 68 0.89 7.44 -12.42
C PHE A 68 1.72 8.62 -12.95
N GLU A 69 1.69 9.76 -12.26
CA GLU A 69 2.50 10.93 -12.60
C GLU A 69 4.01 10.63 -12.53
N ILE A 70 4.45 9.89 -11.50
CA ILE A 70 5.86 9.48 -11.35
C ILE A 70 6.29 8.57 -12.51
N VAL A 71 5.44 7.63 -12.94
CA VAL A 71 5.72 6.77 -14.10
C VAL A 71 5.91 7.61 -15.37
N LEU A 72 5.04 8.61 -15.60
CA LEU A 72 5.19 9.54 -16.73
C LEU A 72 6.49 10.35 -16.64
N PHE A 73 6.84 10.83 -15.44
CA PHE A 73 8.07 11.57 -15.22
C PHE A 73 9.32 10.74 -15.52
N LEU A 74 9.38 9.49 -15.03
CA LEU A 74 10.47 8.55 -15.33
C LEU A 74 10.57 8.26 -16.83
N GLY A 75 9.44 8.11 -17.52
CA GLY A 75 9.40 7.94 -18.97
C GLY A 75 10.06 9.11 -19.72
N VAL A 76 9.75 10.35 -19.32
CA VAL A 76 10.33 11.55 -19.96
C VAL A 76 11.82 11.72 -19.64
N VAL A 77 12.22 11.46 -18.39
CA VAL A 77 13.63 11.55 -17.97
C VAL A 77 14.51 10.55 -18.73
N THR A 78 14.01 9.35 -19.00
CA THR A 78 14.78 8.28 -19.67
C THR A 78 14.87 8.44 -21.19
N HIS A 79 13.89 9.08 -21.83
CA HIS A 79 13.79 9.12 -23.30
C HIS A 79 14.65 10.22 -23.95
N SER A 80 14.89 11.37 -23.31
CA SER A 80 15.84 12.37 -23.81
C SER A 80 16.21 13.45 -22.80
N MET A 81 17.50 13.60 -22.50
CA MET A 81 18.05 14.72 -21.71
C MET A 81 17.88 16.09 -22.39
N GLN A 82 17.52 16.13 -23.68
CA GLN A 82 17.40 17.35 -24.47
C GLN A 82 16.11 18.14 -24.21
N SER A 83 15.09 17.56 -23.57
CA SER A 83 13.87 18.29 -23.21
C SER A 83 13.83 18.58 -21.71
N LEU A 84 14.88 19.22 -21.17
CA LEU A 84 14.86 19.81 -19.82
C LEU A 84 13.58 20.64 -19.58
N VAL A 85 13.07 21.28 -20.64
CA VAL A 85 11.79 21.99 -20.62
C VAL A 85 10.61 21.07 -20.31
N SER A 86 10.50 19.88 -20.91
CA SER A 86 9.38 18.97 -20.65
C SER A 86 9.46 18.36 -19.25
N VAL A 87 10.67 18.04 -18.78
CA VAL A 87 10.89 17.59 -17.39
C VAL A 87 10.49 18.68 -16.41
N PHE A 88 10.87 19.93 -16.68
CA PHE A 88 10.54 21.07 -15.83
C PHE A 88 9.04 21.37 -15.82
N VAL A 89 8.37 21.29 -16.98
CA VAL A 89 6.91 21.46 -17.08
C VAL A 89 6.17 20.37 -16.30
N LEU A 90 6.56 19.11 -16.44
CA LEU A 90 5.95 18.00 -15.68
C LEU A 90 6.21 18.11 -14.18
N TYR A 91 7.43 18.51 -13.79
CA TYR A 91 7.76 18.76 -12.40
C TYR A 91 6.89 19.88 -11.79
N LEU A 92 6.74 21.00 -12.50
CA LEU A 92 5.84 22.08 -12.06
C LEU A 92 4.39 21.63 -12.00
N PHE A 93 3.92 20.82 -12.95
CA PHE A 93 2.57 20.26 -12.94
C PHE A 93 2.32 19.45 -11.66
N MET A 94 3.24 18.56 -11.28
CA MET A 94 3.11 17.80 -10.03
C MET A 94 3.12 18.70 -8.79
N LEU A 95 4.02 19.69 -8.74
CA LEU A 95 4.10 20.63 -7.61
C LEU A 95 2.81 21.43 -7.43
N VAL A 96 2.23 21.92 -8.54
CA VAL A 96 0.98 22.68 -8.52
C VAL A 96 -0.18 21.79 -8.10
N GLY A 97 -0.26 20.55 -8.60
CA GLY A 97 -1.26 19.57 -8.20
C GLY A 97 -1.23 19.32 -6.68
N LEU A 98 -0.04 19.05 -6.14
CA LEU A 98 0.16 18.86 -4.70
C LEU A 98 -0.21 20.11 -3.89
N TYR A 99 0.18 21.30 -4.36
CA TYR A 99 -0.13 22.55 -3.68
C TYR A 99 -1.64 22.79 -3.60
N ILE A 100 -2.38 22.57 -4.69
CA ILE A 100 -3.84 22.72 -4.72
C ILE A 100 -4.48 21.76 -3.71
N GLU A 101 -4.06 20.49 -3.70
CA GLU A 101 -4.63 19.51 -2.79
C GLU A 101 -4.34 19.83 -1.32
N TRP A 102 -3.13 20.30 -1.01
CA TRP A 102 -2.80 20.77 0.33
C TRP A 102 -3.64 21.99 0.72
N TYR A 103 -3.78 22.98 -0.15
CA TYR A 103 -4.61 24.15 0.12
C TYR A 103 -6.08 23.78 0.37
N THR A 104 -6.61 22.78 -0.34
CA THR A 104 -7.98 22.29 -0.11
C THR A 104 -8.17 21.51 1.19
N GLY A 105 -7.12 21.29 1.97
CA GLY A 105 -7.21 20.61 3.28
C GLY A 105 -7.52 19.12 3.19
N LYS A 106 -7.48 18.50 2.00
CA LYS A 106 -7.72 17.06 1.85
C LYS A 106 -6.65 16.20 2.52
N LEU A 107 -5.46 16.77 2.73
CA LEU A 107 -4.35 16.16 3.48
C LEU A 107 -4.36 16.50 4.97
N SER A 108 -5.19 17.44 5.44
CA SER A 108 -5.20 17.76 6.87
C SER A 108 -5.89 16.64 7.62
N TRP A 109 -5.13 15.95 8.46
CA TRP A 109 -5.70 15.11 9.50
C TRP A 109 -6.36 16.02 10.53
N MET A 110 -7.70 16.06 10.55
CA MET A 110 -8.38 16.40 11.79
C MET A 110 -8.19 15.22 12.73
N VAL A 111 -7.39 15.44 13.77
CA VAL A 111 -7.35 14.59 14.97
C VAL A 111 -8.71 14.65 15.66
#